data_AF-A0A2V5NPU9-F1
#
_entry.id   AF-A0A2V5NPU9-F1
#
_cell.length_a   1.000
_cell.length_b   1.000
_cell.length_c   1.000
_cell.angle_alpha   90.00
_cell.angle_beta   90.00
_cell.angle_gamma   90.00
#
_symmetry.space_group_name_H-M   'P 1'
#
loop_
_entity.id
_entity.type
_entity.pdbx_description
1 polymer ?
#
loop_
_entity_poly.entity_id
_entity_poly.type
_entity_poly.pdbx_seq_one_letter_code
_entity_poly.pdbx_strand_id
1 'polypeptide(L)'
;MSKSETAQCAICGETKSVRNGTIGEVVRPSLSEFIRKKAPQWDGKSFICFDDLGKFRRDYVKEVLQDEIGELSALDNEVIESLQQHEILSSDISKQFEKKLTFGERLSDSIAAFGGSWTFIIFFSVVLFLWVLVNSFILATRAFDPYPYILMNLVLSALAALQAPVIMMSQNRSEARDRLRGENDYKINLKAELEIRHLHEKIDHLLRRQYNRLFEIQQIQIELLEELGQKRRGTTSAPSP
;
A
#
# COMPACT_ATOMS: atom_id res chain seq x y z
N MET A 1 8.69 -54.74 46.18
CA MET A 1 7.34 -54.13 46.28
C MET A 1 7.47 -52.64 45.98
N SER A 2 7.17 -52.21 44.75
CA SER A 2 7.17 -50.79 44.35
C SER A 2 5.74 -50.27 44.49
N LYS A 3 5.48 -49.37 45.44
CA LYS A 3 4.18 -48.68 45.54
C LYS A 3 4.06 -47.79 44.31
N SER A 4 3.10 -48.08 43.44
CA SER A 4 2.71 -47.17 42.37
C SER A 4 2.13 -45.90 42.99
N GLU A 5 2.89 -44.81 42.98
CA GLU A 5 2.38 -43.49 43.35
C GLU A 5 1.25 -43.10 42.39
N THR A 6 0.10 -42.76 42.95
CA THR A 6 -1.10 -42.35 42.23
C THR A 6 -1.48 -40.94 42.65
N ALA A 7 -1.94 -40.13 41.70
CA ALA A 7 -2.35 -38.75 41.90
C ALA A 7 -3.75 -38.53 41.30
N GLN A 8 -4.54 -37.67 41.92
CA GLN A 8 -5.87 -37.35 41.44
C GLN A 8 -5.82 -36.22 40.41
N CYS A 9 -6.43 -36.44 39.24
CA CYS A 9 -6.52 -35.41 38.22
C CYS A 9 -7.48 -34.30 38.66
N ALA A 10 -7.05 -33.04 38.61
CA ALA A 10 -7.88 -31.89 38.95
C ALA A 10 -9.01 -31.58 37.95
N ILE A 11 -9.01 -32.26 36.79
CA ILE A 11 -10.03 -32.07 35.74
C ILE A 11 -11.07 -33.19 35.75
N CYS A 12 -10.66 -34.45 35.57
CA CYS A 12 -11.60 -35.58 35.56
C CYS A 12 -11.89 -36.17 36.96
N GLY A 13 -11.13 -35.80 37.99
CA GLY A 13 -11.31 -36.33 39.35
C GLY A 13 -10.87 -37.78 39.54
N GLU A 14 -10.40 -38.45 38.49
CA GLU A 14 -9.93 -39.85 38.56
C GLU A 14 -8.52 -39.94 39.14
N THR A 15 -8.29 -40.97 39.96
CA THR A 15 -6.97 -41.32 40.50
C THR A 15 -6.18 -42.07 39.43
N LYS A 16 -5.16 -41.42 38.87
CA LYS A 16 -4.30 -41.97 37.81
C LYS A 16 -2.90 -42.24 38.39
N SER A 17 -2.16 -43.15 37.76
CA SER A 17 -0.73 -43.29 38.04
C SER A 17 -0.01 -41.98 37.73
N VAL A 18 0.95 -41.58 38.57
CA VAL A 18 1.76 -40.36 38.35
C VAL A 18 2.48 -40.40 36.99
N ARG A 19 2.72 -41.60 36.43
CA ARG A 19 3.28 -41.78 35.08
C ARG A 19 2.32 -41.43 33.92
N ASN A 20 1.02 -41.28 34.19
CA ASN A 20 -0.02 -41.00 33.19
C ASN A 20 -0.56 -39.55 33.29
N GLY A 21 0.26 -38.63 33.79
CA GLY A 21 -0.06 -37.21 33.85
C GLY A 21 1.15 -36.39 34.22
N THR A 22 0.92 -35.09 34.39
CA THR A 22 1.96 -34.11 34.73
C THR A 22 1.45 -33.11 35.76
N ILE A 23 2.38 -32.39 36.38
CA ILE A 23 2.09 -31.28 37.30
C ILE A 23 1.84 -30.03 36.47
N GLY A 24 0.84 -29.23 36.85
CA GLY A 24 0.44 -28.03 36.13
C GLY A 24 1.55 -27.00 35.90
N GLU A 25 2.57 -26.98 36.76
CA GLU A 25 3.73 -26.08 36.66
C GLU A 25 4.63 -26.39 35.44
N VAL A 26 4.55 -27.61 34.89
CA VAL A 26 5.27 -28.04 33.67
C VAL A 26 4.45 -27.71 32.42
N VAL A 27 3.17 -27.39 32.55
CA VAL A 27 2.28 -27.05 31.43
C VAL A 27 2.59 -25.64 30.93
N ARG A 28 2.72 -25.46 29.61
CA ARG A 28 2.98 -24.15 28.98
C ARG A 28 2.00 -23.08 29.47
N PRO A 29 2.46 -21.83 29.74
CA PRO A 29 1.62 -20.75 30.23
C PRO A 29 0.39 -20.45 29.37
N SER A 30 0.55 -20.40 28.04
CA SER A 30 -0.55 -20.13 27.09
C SER A 30 -1.65 -21.20 27.16
N LEU A 31 -1.26 -22.47 27.34
CA LEU A 31 -2.19 -23.58 27.49
C LEU A 31 -2.79 -23.62 28.90
N SER A 32 -2.05 -23.26 29.95
CA SER A 32 -2.55 -23.23 31.32
C SER A 32 -3.58 -22.11 31.53
N GLU A 33 -3.39 -20.95 30.91
CA GLU A 33 -4.40 -19.89 30.84
C GLU A 33 -5.66 -20.35 30.11
N PHE A 34 -5.50 -21.05 28.98
CA PHE A 34 -6.63 -21.61 28.24
C PHE A 34 -7.41 -22.66 29.03
N ILE A 35 -6.70 -23.57 29.72
CA ILE A 35 -7.31 -24.55 30.62
C ILE A 35 -8.04 -23.83 31.75
N ARG A 36 -7.44 -22.82 32.38
CA ARG A 36 -8.06 -22.05 33.46
C ARG A 36 -9.30 -21.27 32.99
N LYS A 37 -9.33 -20.82 31.74
CA LYS A 37 -10.50 -20.17 31.11
C LYS A 37 -11.66 -21.14 30.91
N LYS A 38 -11.40 -22.41 30.55
CA LYS A 38 -12.43 -23.43 30.30
C LYS A 38 -12.76 -24.33 31.51
N ALA A 39 -11.86 -24.43 32.48
CA ALA A 39 -11.98 -25.24 33.70
C ALA A 39 -11.53 -24.41 34.92
N PRO A 40 -12.46 -23.67 35.57
CA PRO A 40 -12.16 -22.82 36.73
C PRO A 40 -11.60 -23.57 37.94
N GLN A 41 -11.82 -24.88 38.01
CA GLN A 41 -11.31 -25.78 39.05
C GLN A 41 -9.79 -26.02 38.98
N TRP A 42 -9.12 -25.57 37.91
CA TRP A 42 -7.68 -25.71 37.72
C TRP A 42 -6.92 -24.50 38.29
N ASP A 43 -6.05 -24.76 39.27
CA ASP A 43 -5.24 -23.74 39.96
C ASP A 43 -3.86 -23.49 39.32
N GLY A 44 -3.55 -24.16 38.21
CA GLY A 44 -2.25 -24.06 37.52
C GLY A 44 -1.13 -24.88 38.15
N LYS A 45 -1.35 -25.52 39.31
CA LYS A 45 -0.33 -26.27 40.06
C LYS A 45 -0.70 -27.72 40.33
N SER A 46 -1.99 -28.04 40.23
CA SER A 46 -2.53 -29.37 40.44
C SER A 46 -2.13 -30.37 39.34
N PHE A 47 -2.32 -31.66 39.60
CA PHE A 47 -1.98 -32.73 38.66
C PHE A 47 -3.06 -32.86 37.58
N ILE A 48 -2.65 -33.00 36.31
CA ILE A 48 -3.53 -33.26 35.18
C ILE A 48 -3.14 -34.55 34.47
N CYS A 49 -4.12 -35.38 34.14
CA CYS A 49 -3.89 -36.58 33.37
C CYS A 49 -3.66 -36.26 31.89
N PHE A 50 -2.86 -37.10 31.23
CA PHE A 50 -2.51 -36.96 29.82
C PHE A 50 -3.72 -36.97 28.87
N ASP A 51 -4.77 -37.74 29.19
CA ASP A 51 -5.97 -37.84 28.35
C ASP A 51 -6.76 -36.51 28.33
N ASP A 52 -6.89 -35.82 29.47
CA ASP A 52 -7.55 -34.52 29.57
C ASP A 52 -6.67 -33.39 29.01
N LEU A 53 -5.37 -33.41 29.32
CA LEU A 53 -4.42 -32.44 28.78
C LEU A 53 -4.39 -32.48 27.25
N GLY A 54 -4.45 -33.68 26.66
CA GLY A 54 -4.55 -33.88 25.22
C GLY A 54 -5.85 -33.33 24.60
N LYS A 55 -6.98 -33.34 25.31
CA LYS A 55 -8.23 -32.69 24.86
C LYS A 55 -8.07 -31.17 24.83
N PHE A 56 -7.58 -30.57 25.91
CA PHE A 56 -7.39 -29.12 25.97
C PHE A 56 -6.36 -28.62 24.95
N ARG A 57 -5.29 -29.37 24.67
CA ARG A 57 -4.34 -29.03 23.59
C ARG A 57 -5.02 -28.98 22.22
N ARG A 58 -5.86 -29.96 21.89
CA ARG A 58 -6.59 -29.98 20.60
C ARG A 58 -7.58 -28.82 20.48
N ASP A 59 -8.31 -28.55 21.55
CA ASP A 59 -9.27 -27.44 21.58
C ASP A 59 -8.56 -26.08 21.49
N TYR A 60 -7.41 -25.93 22.15
CA TYR A 60 -6.56 -24.74 22.05
C TYR A 60 -6.09 -24.51 20.61
N VAL A 61 -5.52 -25.53 19.96
CA VAL A 61 -5.08 -25.43 18.56
C VAL A 61 -6.24 -25.08 17.63
N LYS A 62 -7.42 -25.67 17.84
CA LYS A 62 -8.61 -25.38 17.03
C LYS A 62 -9.07 -23.92 17.16
N GLU A 63 -9.07 -23.38 18.38
CA GLU A 63 -9.52 -22.01 18.67
C GLU A 63 -8.52 -20.98 18.12
N VAL A 64 -7.21 -21.23 18.29
CA VAL A 64 -6.14 -20.38 17.70
C VAL A 64 -6.23 -20.33 16.16
N LEU A 65 -6.51 -21.46 15.52
CA LEU A 65 -6.68 -21.51 14.05
C LEU A 65 -7.94 -20.76 13.57
N GLN A 66 -9.02 -20.73 14.35
CA GLN A 66 -10.25 -20.02 13.99
C GLN A 66 -10.10 -18.49 14.12
N ASP A 67 -9.37 -18.02 15.15
CA ASP A 67 -9.08 -16.60 15.32
C ASP A 67 -8.26 -16.02 14.15
N GLU A 68 -7.36 -16.80 13.56
CA GLU A 68 -6.52 -16.36 12.42
C GLU A 68 -7.31 -16.08 11.15
N ILE A 69 -8.35 -16.89 10.86
CA ILE A 69 -9.20 -16.71 9.68
C ILE A 69 -10.07 -15.44 9.82
N GLY A 70 -10.45 -15.10 11.05
CA GLY A 70 -11.20 -13.87 11.37
C GLY A 70 -10.36 -12.59 11.25
N GLU A 71 -9.11 -12.59 11.74
CA GLU A 71 -8.20 -11.43 11.65
C GLU A 71 -7.85 -11.07 10.20
N LEU A 72 -7.67 -12.05 9.30
CA LEU A 72 -7.37 -11.82 7.87
C LEU A 72 -8.50 -11.10 7.14
N SER A 73 -9.77 -11.47 7.38
CA SER A 73 -10.93 -10.87 6.70
C SER A 73 -11.20 -9.40 7.09
N ALA A 74 -10.78 -8.98 8.29
CA ALA A 74 -10.95 -7.59 8.72
C ALA A 74 -9.91 -6.65 8.06
N LEU A 75 -8.68 -7.14 7.92
CA LEU A 75 -7.58 -6.37 7.32
C LEU A 75 -7.83 -6.10 5.83
N ASP A 76 -8.38 -7.07 5.09
CA ASP A 76 -8.71 -6.91 3.67
C ASP A 76 -9.75 -5.80 3.44
N ASN A 77 -10.74 -5.66 4.32
CA ASN A 77 -11.76 -4.62 4.22
C ASN A 77 -11.22 -3.22 4.52
N GLU A 78 -10.30 -3.10 5.50
CA GLU A 78 -9.65 -1.84 5.85
C GLU A 78 -8.76 -1.32 4.69
N VAL A 79 -8.07 -2.23 4.00
CA VAL A 79 -7.26 -1.88 2.83
C VAL A 79 -8.15 -1.34 1.70
N ILE A 80 -9.30 -1.95 1.43
CA ILE A 80 -10.24 -1.50 0.39
C ILE A 80 -10.78 -0.09 0.69
N GLU A 81 -11.15 0.18 1.94
CA GLU A 81 -11.65 1.50 2.36
C GLU A 81 -10.58 2.60 2.21
N SER A 82 -9.32 2.29 2.54
CA SER A 82 -8.19 3.21 2.41
C SER A 82 -7.84 3.57 0.96
N LEU A 83 -8.03 2.62 0.02
CA LEU A 83 -7.77 2.84 -1.41
C LEU A 83 -8.80 3.80 -2.03
N GLN A 84 -10.07 3.69 -1.64
CA GLN A 84 -11.13 4.59 -2.13
C GLN A 84 -10.92 6.05 -1.71
N GLN A 85 -10.40 6.29 -0.51
CA GLN A 85 -10.09 7.65 -0.04
C GLN A 85 -8.93 8.30 -0.81
N HIS A 86 -7.94 7.54 -1.27
CA HIS A 86 -6.77 8.07 -1.96
C HIS A 86 -7.08 8.60 -3.37
N GLU A 87 -8.03 7.99 -4.08
CA GLU A 87 -8.39 8.38 -5.46
C GLU A 87 -9.03 9.78 -5.52
N ILE A 88 -9.83 10.12 -4.50
CA ILE A 88 -10.56 11.40 -4.41
C ILE A 88 -9.59 12.59 -4.26
N LEU A 89 -8.51 12.43 -3.49
CA LEU A 89 -7.55 13.50 -3.19
C LEU A 89 -6.74 13.94 -4.42
N SER A 90 -6.45 13.01 -5.34
CA SER A 90 -5.65 13.29 -6.55
C SER A 90 -6.35 14.26 -7.53
N SER A 91 -7.68 14.20 -7.59
CA SER A 91 -8.49 14.97 -8.54
C SER A 91 -8.63 16.45 -8.19
N ASP A 92 -8.50 16.79 -6.90
CA ASP A 92 -8.74 18.14 -6.39
C ASP A 92 -7.53 19.08 -6.60
N ILE A 93 -6.33 18.51 -6.56
CA ILE A 93 -5.07 19.25 -6.77
C ILE A 93 -5.03 19.84 -8.18
N SER A 94 -5.43 19.06 -9.20
CA SER A 94 -5.45 19.53 -10.60
C SER A 94 -6.41 20.70 -10.83
N LYS A 95 -7.55 20.75 -10.13
CA LYS A 95 -8.54 21.82 -10.24
C LYS A 95 -8.12 23.13 -9.58
N GLN A 96 -7.27 23.08 -8.55
CA GLN A 96 -6.72 24.30 -7.94
C GLN A 96 -5.79 25.08 -8.88
N PHE A 97 -5.12 24.40 -9.82
CA PHE A 97 -4.15 25.05 -10.72
C PHE A 97 -4.77 25.94 -11.80
N GLU A 98 -5.99 25.65 -12.27
CA GLU A 98 -6.60 26.42 -13.36
C GLU A 98 -7.20 27.77 -12.93
N LYS A 99 -7.46 27.97 -11.63
CA LYS A 99 -8.32 29.06 -11.17
C LYS A 99 -7.65 30.45 -11.06
N LYS A 100 -6.37 30.61 -11.45
CA LYS A 100 -5.57 31.83 -11.15
C LYS A 100 -5.00 32.63 -12.35
N LEU A 101 -5.44 32.39 -13.59
CA LEU A 101 -4.92 33.16 -14.73
C LEU A 101 -5.63 34.51 -14.89
N THR A 102 -4.85 35.59 -14.89
CA THR A 102 -5.33 36.96 -15.19
C THR A 102 -5.69 37.12 -16.68
N PHE A 103 -6.40 38.20 -17.02
CA PHE A 103 -6.84 38.45 -18.41
C PHE A 103 -5.68 38.54 -19.40
N GLY A 104 -4.62 39.29 -19.07
CA GLY A 104 -3.44 39.43 -19.92
C GLY A 104 -2.69 38.10 -20.10
N GLU A 105 -2.66 37.28 -19.07
CA GLU A 105 -2.06 35.95 -19.12
C GLU A 105 -2.80 35.00 -20.05
N ARG A 106 -4.14 35.00 -19.99
CA ARG A 106 -4.99 34.22 -20.90
C ARG A 106 -4.81 34.65 -22.36
N LEU A 107 -4.72 35.97 -22.59
CA LEU A 107 -4.50 36.51 -23.92
C LEU A 107 -3.13 36.09 -24.47
N SER A 108 -2.06 36.19 -23.68
CA SER A 108 -0.72 35.75 -24.10
C SER A 108 -0.65 34.26 -24.42
N ASP A 109 -1.33 33.39 -23.65
CA ASP A 109 -1.38 31.95 -23.95
C ASP A 109 -2.16 31.67 -25.24
N SER A 110 -3.28 32.37 -25.46
CA SER A 110 -4.05 32.23 -26.70
C SER A 110 -3.25 32.70 -27.92
N ILE A 111 -2.52 33.81 -27.80
CA ILE A 111 -1.68 34.35 -28.89
C ILE A 111 -0.49 33.42 -29.17
N ALA A 112 0.16 32.90 -28.13
CA ALA A 112 1.27 31.95 -28.28
C ALA A 112 0.80 30.62 -28.92
N ALA A 113 -0.35 30.09 -28.49
CA ALA A 113 -0.94 28.88 -29.06
C ALA A 113 -1.36 29.06 -30.52
N PHE A 114 -1.91 30.21 -30.87
CA PHE A 114 -2.27 30.53 -32.26
C PHE A 114 -1.02 30.72 -33.14
N GLY A 115 -0.03 31.47 -32.66
CA GLY A 115 1.23 31.70 -33.37
C GLY A 115 2.09 30.44 -33.56
N GLY A 116 1.92 29.42 -32.71
CA GLY A 116 2.59 28.12 -32.82
C GLY A 116 1.88 27.10 -33.73
N SER A 117 0.73 27.44 -34.32
CA SER A 117 -0.05 26.51 -35.14
C SER A 117 0.46 26.43 -36.58
N TRP A 118 0.52 25.22 -37.14
CA TRP A 118 0.80 24.99 -38.56
C TRP A 118 -0.18 25.70 -39.50
N THR A 119 -1.43 25.85 -39.07
CA THR A 119 -2.46 26.56 -39.85
C THR A 119 -2.16 28.05 -39.98
N PHE A 120 -1.64 28.68 -38.91
CA PHE A 120 -1.24 30.08 -38.92
C PHE A 120 -0.04 30.31 -39.85
N ILE A 121 0.97 29.44 -39.79
CA ILE A 121 2.18 29.53 -40.64
C ILE A 121 1.80 29.48 -42.13
N ILE A 122 0.93 28.55 -42.51
CA ILE A 122 0.48 28.39 -43.91
C ILE A 122 -0.33 29.61 -44.36
N PHE A 123 -1.32 30.04 -43.56
CA PHE A 123 -2.15 31.20 -43.87
C PHE A 123 -1.30 32.47 -44.01
N PHE A 124 -0.40 32.73 -43.06
CA PHE A 124 0.48 33.89 -43.07
C PHE A 124 1.39 33.89 -44.29
N SER A 125 1.95 32.73 -44.67
CA SER A 125 2.77 32.57 -45.88
C SER A 125 1.98 32.88 -47.15
N VAL A 126 0.72 32.42 -47.25
CA VAL A 126 -0.16 32.72 -48.39
C VAL A 126 -0.46 34.21 -48.49
N VAL A 127 -0.77 34.86 -47.36
CA VAL A 127 -1.03 36.31 -47.32
C VAL A 127 0.19 37.10 -47.79
N LEU A 128 1.40 36.76 -47.32
CA LEU A 128 2.64 37.40 -47.77
C LEU A 128 2.90 37.17 -49.26
N PHE A 129 2.68 35.96 -49.75
CA PHE A 129 2.84 35.64 -51.17
C PHE A 129 1.86 36.45 -52.04
N LEU A 130 0.59 36.55 -51.63
CA LEU A 130 -0.41 37.36 -52.32
C LEU A 130 -0.05 38.85 -52.27
N TRP A 131 0.46 39.36 -51.15
CA TRP A 131 0.91 40.75 -51.03
C TRP A 131 2.01 41.10 -52.04
N VAL A 132 3.00 40.20 -52.17
CA VAL A 132 4.08 40.32 -53.15
C VAL A 132 3.54 40.27 -54.58
N LEU A 133 2.65 39.33 -54.89
CA LEU A 133 2.05 39.21 -56.23
C LEU A 133 1.26 40.45 -56.64
N VAL A 134 0.41 40.97 -55.74
CA VAL A 134 -0.42 42.16 -56.02
C VAL A 134 0.46 43.40 -56.25
N ASN A 135 1.46 43.64 -55.40
CA ASN A 135 2.34 44.80 -55.54
C ASN A 135 3.31 44.69 -56.72
N SER A 136 3.75 43.48 -57.07
CA SER A 136 4.68 43.25 -58.21
C SER A 136 4.00 43.30 -59.57
N PHE A 137 2.86 42.62 -59.73
CA PHE A 137 2.29 42.34 -61.04
C PHE A 137 1.01 43.14 -61.32
N ILE A 138 0.15 43.33 -60.31
CA ILE A 138 -1.18 43.92 -60.51
C ILE A 138 -1.12 45.45 -60.39
N LEU A 139 -0.36 45.97 -59.44
CA LEU A 139 -0.19 47.41 -59.22
C LEU A 139 1.14 47.94 -59.79
N ALA A 140 1.78 47.25 -60.74
CA ALA A 140 3.12 47.58 -61.25
C ALA A 140 3.35 49.06 -61.64
N THR A 141 2.31 49.78 -62.07
CA THR A 141 2.36 51.21 -62.45
C THR A 141 2.01 52.20 -61.33
N ARG A 142 1.41 51.75 -60.22
CA ARG A 142 1.08 52.51 -59.01
C ARG A 142 1.18 51.61 -57.77
N ALA A 143 2.37 51.02 -57.57
CA ALA A 143 2.60 50.08 -56.48
C ALA A 143 2.42 50.80 -55.14
N PHE A 144 1.61 50.22 -54.25
CA PHE A 144 1.42 50.73 -52.89
C PHE A 144 2.67 50.47 -52.04
N ASP A 145 3.32 49.31 -52.24
CA ASP A 145 4.59 48.94 -51.62
C ASP A 145 5.54 48.38 -52.71
N PRO A 146 6.24 49.24 -53.48
CA PRO A 146 7.15 48.81 -54.52
C PRO A 146 8.37 48.07 -53.95
N TYR A 147 8.96 47.18 -54.76
CA TYR A 147 10.23 46.53 -54.42
C TYR A 147 11.27 47.59 -54.02
N PRO A 148 11.84 47.57 -52.80
CA PRO A 148 12.10 46.40 -51.92
C PRO A 148 11.12 46.13 -50.74
N TYR A 149 9.85 46.54 -50.82
CA TYR A 149 8.78 46.27 -49.83
C TYR A 149 9.03 46.82 -48.41
N ILE A 150 9.19 48.13 -48.28
CA ILE A 150 9.53 48.78 -46.99
C ILE A 150 8.39 48.65 -45.99
N LEU A 151 7.13 48.78 -46.44
CA LEU A 151 5.98 48.75 -45.55
C LEU A 151 5.74 47.36 -44.99
N MET A 152 5.83 46.33 -45.83
CA MET A 152 5.78 44.93 -45.39
C MET A 152 6.87 44.62 -44.36
N ASN A 153 8.11 45.03 -44.63
CA ASN A 153 9.23 44.81 -43.71
C ASN A 153 9.04 45.50 -42.35
N LEU A 154 8.49 46.72 -42.34
CA LEU A 154 8.20 47.45 -41.11
C LEU A 154 7.13 46.75 -40.27
N VAL A 155 6.05 46.29 -40.91
CA VAL A 155 4.97 45.53 -40.23
C VAL A 155 5.49 44.21 -39.68
N LEU A 156 6.24 43.45 -40.47
CA LEU A 156 6.82 42.17 -40.03
C LEU A 156 7.76 42.34 -38.84
N SER A 157 8.59 43.38 -38.87
CA SER A 157 9.53 43.68 -37.79
C SER A 157 8.80 44.09 -36.50
N ALA A 158 7.74 44.90 -36.61
CA ALA A 158 6.90 45.27 -35.46
C ALA A 158 6.15 44.06 -34.87
N LEU A 159 5.62 43.18 -35.72
CA LEU A 159 4.96 41.95 -35.30
C LEU A 159 5.92 41.02 -34.56
N ALA A 160 7.12 40.78 -35.13
CA ALA A 160 8.13 39.93 -34.51
C ALA A 160 8.59 40.48 -33.15
N ALA A 161 8.80 41.80 -33.06
CA ALA A 161 9.20 42.47 -31.82
C ALA A 161 8.16 42.32 -30.70
N LEU A 162 6.86 42.37 -31.03
CA LEU A 162 5.77 42.14 -30.08
C LEU A 162 5.60 40.65 -29.73
N GLN A 163 5.86 39.76 -30.70
CA GLN A 163 5.67 38.32 -30.54
C GLN A 163 6.70 37.70 -29.58
N ALA A 164 7.98 38.09 -29.66
CA ALA A 164 9.04 37.55 -28.81
C ALA A 164 8.76 37.61 -27.29
N PRO A 165 8.37 38.74 -26.69
CA PRO A 165 8.04 38.81 -25.27
C PRO A 165 6.75 38.07 -24.91
N VAL A 166 5.75 38.02 -25.81
CA VAL A 166 4.52 37.23 -25.59
C VAL A 166 4.83 35.74 -25.52
N ILE A 167 5.68 35.23 -26.43
CA ILE A 167 6.17 33.86 -26.41
C ILE A 167 6.95 33.61 -25.12
N MET A 168 7.87 34.49 -24.75
CA MET A 168 8.68 34.35 -23.54
C MET A 168 7.83 34.34 -22.26
N MET A 169 6.77 35.17 -22.19
CA MET A 169 5.84 35.17 -21.06
C MET A 169 5.05 33.86 -20.97
N SER A 170 4.61 33.30 -22.09
CA SER A 170 3.91 32.00 -22.12
C SER A 170 4.86 30.84 -21.76
N GLN A 171 6.11 30.88 -22.24
CA GLN A 171 7.16 29.90 -21.90
C GLN A 171 7.50 29.94 -20.41
N ASN A 172 7.84 31.11 -19.84
CA ASN A 172 8.13 31.26 -18.41
C ASN A 172 6.97 30.74 -17.53
N ARG A 173 5.72 30.92 -17.98
CA ARG A 173 4.55 30.39 -17.27
C ARG A 173 4.44 28.86 -17.39
N SER A 174 4.70 28.28 -18.56
CA SER A 174 4.71 26.83 -18.73
C SER A 174 5.79 26.20 -17.84
N GLU A 175 7.01 26.74 -17.86
CA GLU A 175 8.12 26.27 -17.03
C GLU A 175 7.80 26.37 -15.53
N ALA A 176 7.19 27.46 -15.07
CA ALA A 176 6.76 27.59 -13.69
C ALA A 176 5.72 26.54 -13.30
N ARG A 177 4.76 26.24 -14.20
CA ARG A 177 3.76 25.18 -13.99
C ARG A 177 4.42 23.80 -13.94
N ASP A 178 5.34 23.52 -14.85
CA ASP A 178 6.03 22.25 -14.94
C ASP A 178 6.97 22.03 -13.73
N ARG A 179 7.62 23.09 -13.24
CA ARG A 179 8.39 23.04 -11.98
C ARG A 179 7.50 22.70 -10.79
N LEU A 180 6.35 23.37 -10.64
CA LEU A 180 5.41 23.09 -9.55
C LEU A 180 4.84 21.68 -9.63
N ARG A 181 4.54 21.17 -10.83
CA ARG A 181 4.14 19.78 -11.04
C ARG A 181 5.25 18.82 -10.62
N GLY A 182 6.49 19.05 -11.06
CA GLY A 182 7.65 18.24 -10.67
C GLY A 182 7.88 18.21 -9.15
N GLU A 183 7.75 19.34 -8.47
CA GLU A 183 7.84 19.41 -7.00
C GLU A 183 6.71 18.62 -6.31
N ASN A 184 5.50 18.68 -6.85
CA ASN A 184 4.36 17.94 -6.31
C ASN A 184 4.51 16.43 -6.53
N ASP A 185 4.90 16.02 -7.74
CA ASP A 185 5.16 14.62 -8.07
C ASP A 185 6.28 14.03 -7.20
N TYR A 186 7.34 14.81 -6.96
CA TYR A 186 8.40 14.44 -6.03
C TYR A 186 7.88 14.20 -4.60
N LYS A 187 7.03 15.10 -4.09
CA LYS A 187 6.43 14.96 -2.76
C LYS A 187 5.52 13.74 -2.67
N ILE A 188 4.72 13.47 -3.71
CA ILE A 188 3.85 12.28 -3.78
C ILE A 188 4.70 11.01 -3.77
N ASN A 189 5.79 10.97 -4.55
CA ASN A 189 6.68 9.83 -4.61
C ASN A 189 7.36 9.57 -3.24
N LEU A 190 7.87 10.61 -2.59
CA LEU A 190 8.44 10.50 -1.26
C LEU A 190 7.42 9.98 -0.23
N LYS A 191 6.17 10.47 -0.30
CA LYS A 191 5.09 9.98 0.56
C LYS A 191 4.80 8.50 0.31
N ALA A 192 4.72 8.09 -0.95
CA ALA A 192 4.50 6.69 -1.33
C ALA A 192 5.65 5.80 -0.83
N GLU A 193 6.91 6.25 -0.94
CA GLU A 193 8.06 5.51 -0.42
C GLU A 193 7.96 5.29 1.11
N LEU A 194 7.56 6.33 1.86
CA LEU A 194 7.36 6.24 3.31
C LEU A 194 6.19 5.30 3.67
N GLU A 195 5.08 5.37 2.94
CA GLU A 195 3.94 4.48 3.14
C GLU A 195 4.32 3.02 2.87
N ILE A 196 5.08 2.73 1.80
CA ILE A 196 5.59 1.39 1.50
C ILE A 196 6.50 0.89 2.62
N ARG A 197 7.41 1.74 3.11
CA ARG A 197 8.31 1.37 4.23
C ARG A 197 7.53 1.02 5.48
N HIS A 198 6.51 1.82 5.81
CA HIS A 198 5.64 1.58 6.96
C HIS A 198 4.80 0.30 6.79
N LEU A 199 4.30 0.01 5.59
CA LEU A 199 3.65 -1.27 5.29
C LEU A 199 4.62 -2.45 5.47
N HIS A 200 5.87 -2.31 5.03
CA HIS A 200 6.90 -3.33 5.21
C HIS A 200 7.14 -3.64 6.69
N GLU A 201 7.27 -2.60 7.54
CA GLU A 201 7.42 -2.77 8.99
C GLU A 201 6.23 -3.48 9.64
N LYS A 202 5.00 -3.15 9.20
CA LYS A 202 3.78 -3.85 9.68
C LYS A 202 3.77 -5.32 9.25
N ILE A 203 4.11 -5.61 7.99
CA ILE A 203 4.19 -6.98 7.47
C ILE A 203 5.22 -7.77 8.26
N ASP A 204 6.42 -7.22 8.50
CA ASP A 204 7.45 -7.86 9.30
C ASP A 204 6.98 -8.16 10.74
N HIS A 205 6.26 -7.22 11.35
CA HIS A 205 5.67 -7.43 12.68
C HIS A 205 4.65 -8.57 12.67
N LEU A 206 3.75 -8.62 11.69
CA LEU A 206 2.76 -9.68 11.53
C LEU A 206 3.43 -11.05 11.29
N LEU A 207 4.42 -11.10 10.40
CA LEU A 207 5.18 -12.33 10.11
C LEU A 207 5.89 -12.87 11.35
N ARG A 208 6.49 -12.00 12.17
CA ARG A 208 7.10 -12.42 13.45
C ARG A 208 6.07 -13.04 14.40
N ARG A 209 4.87 -12.46 14.51
CA ARG A 209 3.77 -13.00 15.33
C ARG A 209 3.35 -14.38 14.83
N GLN A 210 3.20 -14.53 13.51
CA GLN A 210 2.86 -15.80 12.85
C GLN A 210 3.94 -16.87 13.08
N TYR A 211 5.23 -16.54 12.93
CA TYR A 211 6.32 -17.47 13.19
C TYR A 211 6.39 -17.93 14.65
N ASN A 212 6.17 -17.04 15.60
CA ASN A 212 6.12 -17.41 17.02
C ASN A 212 4.99 -18.41 17.29
N ARG A 213 3.80 -18.19 16.72
CA ARG A 213 2.67 -19.13 16.84
C ARG A 213 2.94 -20.47 16.17
N LEU A 214 3.53 -20.48 14.98
CA LEU A 214 3.92 -21.72 14.30
C LEU A 214 4.91 -22.53 15.14
N PHE A 215 5.87 -21.85 15.78
CA PHE A 215 6.82 -22.49 16.68
C PHE A 215 6.13 -23.08 17.92
N GLU A 216 5.16 -22.38 18.52
CA GLU A 216 4.35 -22.93 19.61
C GLU A 216 3.58 -24.20 19.19
N ILE A 217 2.94 -24.18 18.01
CA ILE A 217 2.21 -25.33 17.48
C ILE A 217 3.16 -26.52 17.25
N GLN A 218 4.33 -26.30 16.64
CA GLN A 218 5.32 -27.36 16.44
C GLN A 218 5.80 -27.96 17.76
N GLN A 219 6.05 -27.13 18.77
CA GLN A 219 6.47 -27.60 20.10
C GLN A 219 5.39 -28.47 20.76
N ILE A 220 4.12 -28.07 20.66
CA ILE A 220 2.99 -28.88 21.14
C ILE A 220 2.92 -30.22 20.39
N GLN A 221 3.15 -30.24 19.08
CA GLN A 221 3.16 -31.49 18.31
C GLN A 221 4.29 -32.45 18.74
N ILE A 222 5.49 -31.94 19.03
CA ILE A 222 6.61 -32.74 19.54
C ILE A 222 6.25 -33.35 20.90
N GLU A 223 5.69 -32.55 21.81
CA GLU A 223 5.28 -33.01 23.14
C GLU A 223 4.22 -34.11 23.05
N LEU A 224 3.23 -33.99 22.14
CA LEU A 224 2.26 -35.06 21.87
C LEU A 224 2.92 -36.34 21.34
N LEU A 225 3.92 -36.24 20.46
CA LEU A 225 4.63 -37.41 19.92
C LEU A 225 5.45 -38.12 21.00
N GLU A 226 6.11 -37.38 21.88
CA GLU A 226 6.84 -37.94 23.03
C GLU A 226 5.91 -38.70 23.98
N GLU A 227 4.74 -38.12 24.26
CA GLU A 227 3.71 -38.70 25.11
C GLU A 227 3.14 -40.00 24.50
N LEU A 228 2.84 -40.00 23.20
CA LEU A 228 2.46 -41.23 22.48
C LEU A 228 3.56 -42.28 22.53
N GLY A 229 4.82 -41.88 22.39
CA GLY A 229 5.99 -42.73 22.52
C GLY A 229 6.15 -43.33 23.92
N GLN A 230 5.83 -42.58 24.98
CA GLN A 230 5.81 -43.06 26.36
C GLN A 230 4.62 -43.99 26.63
N LYS A 231 3.42 -43.67 26.14
CA LYS A 231 2.22 -44.51 26.28
C LYS A 231 2.41 -45.87 25.62
N ARG A 232 3.03 -45.92 24.42
CA ARG A 232 3.43 -47.17 23.74
C ARG A 232 4.43 -47.99 24.57
N ARG A 233 5.43 -47.34 25.17
CA ARG A 233 6.42 -48.00 26.03
C ARG A 233 5.81 -48.51 27.35
N GLY A 234 4.84 -47.80 27.92
CA GLY A 234 4.11 -48.22 29.11
C GLY A 234 3.25 -49.47 28.87
N THR A 235 2.58 -49.56 27.71
CA THR A 235 1.74 -50.73 27.35
C THR A 235 2.53 -52.01 27.09
N THR A 236 3.78 -51.94 26.65
CA THR A 236 4.63 -53.13 26.41
C THR A 236 5.19 -53.75 27.70
N SER A 237 5.07 -53.07 28.84
CA SER A 237 5.59 -53.54 30.14
C SER A 237 4.57 -54.26 31.04
N ALA A 238 3.35 -54.52 30.57
CA ALA A 238 2.40 -55.35 31.30
C ALA A 238 2.75 -56.84 31.10
N PRO A 239 3.04 -57.61 32.16
CA PRO A 239 3.28 -59.04 32.01
C PRO A 239 1.99 -59.74 31.61
N SER A 240 2.07 -60.55 30.56
CA SER A 240 1.06 -61.54 30.22
C SER A 240 0.78 -62.43 31.44
N PRO A 241 -0.49 -62.78 31.74
CA PRO A 241 -0.82 -63.71 32.82
C PRO A 241 -0.22 -65.10 32.59
#